data_AF-A0A4V2A2G4-F1
#
_entry.id   AF-A0A4V2A2G4-F1
#
_cell.length_a   1.000
_cell.length_b   1.000
_cell.length_c   1.000
_cell.angle_alpha   90.00
_cell.angle_beta   90.00
_cell.angle_gamma   90.00
#
_symmetry.space_group_name_H-M   'P 1'
#
loop_
_entity.id
_entity.type
_entity.pdbx_description
1 polymer ?
#
loop_
_entity_poly.entity_id
_entity_poly.type
_entity_poly.pdbx_seq_one_letter_code
_entity_poly.pdbx_strand_id
1 'polypeptide(L)'
;MPPRETTDAPPLGPDSRLVVRRDGALLTLEISLARPAHTLVVRQRDTLRERRVPVTDGTATLDLDDLWAWSGDFERFLDLWLLVGESADEVRLGGFAHTDRDAAFGQHVVVPGDGTEVVPHRGLTFTMSRAGNAAVHVGPPRRQDVRTATDRMTTRRGNLHVSARFTTGNNLLGRIRLLAVVRDTGEEHELPITATYDEESTRRRAGNRHYGVDFEVPFQQIAPDGRLDGTVLDLVYEMEFADGATPLRRGIVMPSLVGRRGLREMFARGPEHATTFIPYRTSKAHRVAFNIETTTRELLRYRRRLAVVAPLLSLLRPFLRVWLVGEQPFKAQDNGYHFFRWVRLNRPRRRVYYVADPGLSNLAELQDLGQVVMRGSRQHLRLNLVASRILSTHHADYLLASRSPGYRRWVRGRRVFLQHGVMGTKNMAHLYGRRAPGFRTDDVIVSSTFEAEILRNDFGYEAAQVHVTGLARFDRLLDGSVEPDRALLVIPTWRDW
;
A
#
# COMPACT_ATOMS: atom_id res chain seq x y z
N MET A 1 17.05 14.69 -4.40
CA MET A 1 17.10 13.27 -4.84
C MET A 1 18.16 12.58 -4.00
N PRO A 2 17.93 11.40 -3.40
CA PRO A 2 19.06 10.63 -2.89
C PRO A 2 19.98 10.31 -4.08
N PRO A 3 21.31 10.43 -3.94
CA PRO A 3 22.22 10.02 -5.01
C PRO A 3 21.91 8.57 -5.38
N ARG A 4 21.77 8.29 -6.68
CA ARG A 4 21.49 6.94 -7.20
C ARG A 4 22.46 5.97 -6.54
N GLU A 5 21.93 4.94 -5.86
CA GLU A 5 22.74 3.80 -5.42
C GLU A 5 23.48 3.30 -6.67
N THR A 6 24.80 3.47 -6.63
CA THR A 6 25.74 3.00 -7.64
C THR A 6 25.50 1.51 -7.89
N THR A 7 25.62 1.12 -9.15
CA THR A 7 25.40 -0.22 -9.72
C THR A 7 25.90 -1.35 -8.81
N ASP A 8 25.19 -2.48 -8.82
CA ASP A 8 25.56 -3.69 -8.06
C ASP A 8 27.05 -4.00 -8.24
N ALA A 9 27.79 -4.22 -7.15
CA ALA A 9 29.15 -4.74 -7.28
C ALA A 9 29.07 -6.11 -7.98
N PRO A 10 29.90 -6.36 -9.00
CA PRO A 10 29.95 -7.67 -9.60
C PRO A 10 30.39 -8.70 -8.54
N PRO A 11 29.90 -9.96 -8.62
CA PRO A 11 30.27 -10.99 -7.66
C PRO A 11 31.79 -11.22 -7.66
N LEU A 12 32.39 -11.27 -6.47
CA LEU A 12 33.85 -11.34 -6.29
C LEU A 12 34.42 -12.77 -6.35
N GLY A 13 33.62 -13.73 -6.81
CA GLY A 13 33.96 -15.16 -6.87
C GLY A 13 33.40 -15.97 -5.69
N PRO A 14 33.32 -17.31 -5.84
CA PRO A 14 32.62 -18.19 -4.91
C PRO A 14 33.29 -18.33 -3.52
N ASP A 15 34.60 -18.11 -3.44
CA ASP A 15 35.37 -18.24 -2.19
C ASP A 15 35.66 -16.89 -1.52
N SER A 16 35.06 -15.80 -2.03
CA SER A 16 35.27 -14.46 -1.49
C SER A 16 34.65 -14.30 -0.10
N ARG A 17 35.42 -13.82 0.86
CA ARG A 17 34.99 -13.61 2.25
C ARG A 17 35.30 -12.19 2.74
N LEU A 18 34.35 -11.60 3.44
CA LEU A 18 34.52 -10.37 4.20
C LEU A 18 34.14 -10.64 5.66
N VAL A 19 35.03 -10.34 6.60
CA VAL A 19 34.72 -10.31 8.04
C VAL A 19 34.94 -8.89 8.53
N VAL A 20 33.93 -8.32 9.19
CA VAL A 20 34.00 -6.97 9.75
C VAL A 20 33.88 -7.04 11.25
N ARG A 21 34.90 -6.51 11.95
CA ARG A 21 34.98 -6.47 13.40
C ARG A 21 35.14 -5.03 13.87
N ARG A 22 34.62 -4.73 15.04
CA ARG A 22 34.81 -3.43 15.69
C ARG A 22 35.36 -3.64 17.09
N ASP A 23 36.35 -2.82 17.44
CA ASP A 23 36.85 -2.68 18.80
C ASP A 23 37.07 -1.19 19.10
N GLY A 24 36.23 -0.61 19.96
CA GLY A 24 36.25 0.83 20.25
C GLY A 24 36.04 1.70 18.99
N ALA A 25 37.05 2.51 18.67
CA ALA A 25 37.11 3.36 17.48
C ALA A 25 37.71 2.67 16.25
N LEU A 26 38.20 1.43 16.37
CA LEU A 26 38.81 0.70 15.26
C LEU A 26 37.78 -0.20 14.57
N LEU A 27 37.68 -0.06 13.25
CA LEU A 27 36.90 -0.92 12.36
C LEU A 27 37.85 -1.74 11.50
N THR A 28 37.88 -3.06 11.73
CA THR A 28 38.77 -4.00 11.05
C THR A 28 37.99 -4.75 9.97
N LEU A 29 38.54 -4.78 8.76
CA LEU A 29 38.02 -5.44 7.57
C LEU A 29 38.99 -6.56 7.16
N GLU A 30 38.62 -7.80 7.42
CA GLU A 30 39.36 -8.99 6.96
C GLU A 30 38.77 -9.44 5.62
N ILE A 31 39.59 -9.43 4.58
CA ILE A 31 39.20 -9.57 3.18
C ILE A 31 39.94 -10.77 2.60
N SER A 32 39.20 -11.77 2.13
CA SER A 32 39.72 -12.92 1.40
C SER A 32 39.19 -12.91 -0.02
N LEU A 33 40.09 -12.85 -1.00
CA LEU A 33 39.80 -12.79 -2.43
C LEU A 33 40.78 -13.69 -3.19
N ALA A 34 40.36 -14.19 -4.36
CA ALA A 34 41.22 -15.00 -5.23
C ALA A 34 42.43 -14.21 -5.75
N ARG A 35 42.25 -12.91 -6.00
CA ARG A 35 43.33 -11.95 -6.25
C ARG A 35 43.49 -11.10 -4.99
N PRO A 36 44.71 -10.96 -4.43
CA PRO A 36 44.90 -10.24 -3.17
C PRO A 36 44.55 -8.75 -3.34
N ALA A 37 43.92 -8.17 -2.32
CA ALA A 37 43.73 -6.73 -2.23
C ALA A 37 44.93 -6.09 -1.56
N HIS A 38 45.41 -4.97 -2.11
CA HIS A 38 46.60 -4.26 -1.60
C HIS A 38 46.24 -2.94 -0.91
N THR A 39 45.10 -2.35 -1.27
CA THR A 39 44.69 -1.05 -0.74
C THR A 39 43.17 -0.98 -0.64
N LEU A 40 42.69 -0.51 0.50
CA LEU A 40 41.31 -0.08 0.70
C LEU A 40 41.23 1.41 0.38
N VAL A 41 40.37 1.78 -0.56
CA VAL A 41 40.09 3.17 -0.93
C VAL A 41 38.77 3.58 -0.31
N VAL A 42 38.82 4.57 0.57
CA VAL A 42 37.65 5.21 1.17
C VAL A 42 37.35 6.48 0.39
N ARG A 43 36.20 6.52 -0.29
CA ARG A 43 35.83 7.62 -1.21
C ARG A 43 34.59 8.34 -0.71
N GLN A 44 34.66 9.66 -0.56
CA GLN A 44 33.49 10.48 -0.31
C GLN A 44 32.58 10.47 -1.54
N ARG A 45 31.32 10.07 -1.40
CA ARG A 45 30.40 9.92 -2.54
C ARG A 45 30.09 11.25 -3.23
N ASP A 46 30.06 12.34 -2.47
CA ASP A 46 29.67 13.67 -2.91
C ASP A 46 30.83 14.48 -3.51
N THR A 47 31.99 14.46 -2.86
CA THR A 47 33.18 15.25 -3.28
C THR A 47 34.18 14.44 -4.10
N LEU A 48 34.05 13.11 -4.11
CA LEU A 48 35.03 12.17 -4.68
C LEU A 48 36.42 12.24 -4.02
N ARG A 49 36.56 12.91 -2.87
CA ARG A 49 37.81 12.92 -2.10
C ARG A 49 38.10 11.50 -1.60
N GLU A 50 39.35 11.07 -1.75
CA GLU A 50 39.79 9.73 -1.41
C GLU A 50 40.79 9.71 -0.27
N ARG A 51 40.74 8.62 0.50
CA ARG A 51 41.75 8.22 1.47
C ARG A 51 42.11 6.78 1.20
N ARG A 52 43.42 6.48 1.18
CA ARG A 52 43.94 5.13 0.94
C ARG A 52 44.44 4.53 2.23
N VAL A 53 44.09 3.28 2.47
CA VAL A 53 44.43 2.52 3.67
C VAL A 53 45.08 1.22 3.21
N PRO A 54 46.30 0.90 3.69
CA PRO A 54 46.98 -0.32 3.27
C PRO A 54 46.19 -1.56 3.71
N VAL A 55 46.19 -2.59 2.86
CA VAL A 55 45.69 -3.92 3.20
C VAL A 55 46.91 -4.81 3.43
N THR A 56 47.13 -5.23 4.68
CA THR A 56 48.26 -6.09 5.08
C THR A 56 47.72 -7.45 5.48
N ASP A 57 48.22 -8.52 4.87
CA ASP A 57 47.75 -9.90 5.10
C ASP A 57 46.22 -10.04 5.00
N GLY A 58 45.64 -9.37 4.00
CA GLY A 58 44.19 -9.35 3.77
C GLY A 58 43.40 -8.50 4.77
N THR A 59 44.05 -7.76 5.66
CA THR A 59 43.38 -6.96 6.70
C THR A 59 43.58 -5.47 6.47
N ALA A 60 42.50 -4.70 6.54
CA ALA A 60 42.53 -3.24 6.60
C ALA A 60 41.85 -2.74 7.88
N THR A 61 42.46 -1.77 8.54
CA THR A 61 41.93 -1.17 9.78
C THR A 61 41.65 0.31 9.56
N LEU A 62 40.43 0.73 9.88
CA LEU A 62 39.99 2.11 9.84
C LEU A 62 39.84 2.64 11.26
N ASP A 63 40.51 3.74 11.58
CA ASP A 63 40.24 4.53 12.77
C ASP A 63 39.06 5.46 12.49
N LEU A 64 37.97 5.27 13.22
CA LEU A 64 36.72 6.00 13.04
C LEU A 64 36.82 7.46 13.48
N ASP A 65 37.64 7.80 14.47
CA ASP A 65 37.79 9.19 14.93
C ASP A 65 38.56 10.01 13.88
N ASP A 66 39.64 9.41 13.36
CA ASP A 66 40.41 9.97 12.24
C ASP A 66 39.60 10.02 10.94
N LEU A 67 38.74 9.02 10.70
CA LEU A 67 37.83 9.03 9.55
C LEU A 67 36.77 10.13 9.68
N TRP A 68 36.23 10.35 10.87
CA TRP A 68 35.31 11.46 11.16
C TRP A 68 35.98 12.81 10.87
N ALA A 69 37.17 13.04 11.46
CA ALA A 69 37.94 14.27 11.27
C ALA A 69 38.23 14.56 9.78
N TRP A 70 38.53 13.52 9.00
CA TRP A 70 38.74 13.66 7.56
C TRP A 70 37.44 13.89 6.77
N SER A 71 36.32 13.30 7.21
CA SER A 71 35.02 13.37 6.53
C SER A 71 34.33 14.72 6.66
N GLY A 72 34.59 15.46 7.74
CA GLY A 72 33.98 16.75 8.06
C GLY A 72 32.57 16.64 8.66
N ASP A 73 32.04 17.76 9.16
CA ASP A 73 30.84 17.80 10.02
C ASP A 73 29.47 17.65 9.29
N PHE A 74 29.45 17.24 8.02
CA PHE A 74 28.21 17.10 7.24
C PHE A 74 27.85 15.64 6.97
N GLU A 75 26.54 15.35 6.98
CA GLU A 75 26.03 14.01 6.68
C GLU A 75 26.46 13.53 5.29
N ARG A 76 27.15 12.40 5.21
CA ARG A 76 27.64 11.85 3.94
C ARG A 76 27.88 10.35 3.96
N PHE A 77 28.17 9.81 2.77
CA PHE A 77 28.57 8.41 2.60
C PHE A 77 30.02 8.32 2.15
N LEU A 78 30.75 7.43 2.80
CA LEU A 78 32.08 7.02 2.45
C LEU A 78 31.97 5.64 1.79
N ASP A 79 32.02 5.60 0.47
CA ASP A 79 32.01 4.35 -0.30
C ASP A 79 33.37 3.66 -0.16
N LEU A 80 33.35 2.34 0.04
CA LEU A 80 34.55 1.53 0.20
C LEU A 80 34.86 0.76 -1.10
N TRP A 81 36.11 0.80 -1.52
CA TRP A 81 36.64 0.17 -2.72
C TRP A 81 37.97 -0.54 -2.42
N LEU A 82 38.34 -1.52 -3.22
CA LEU A 82 39.58 -2.28 -3.12
C LEU A 82 40.38 -2.13 -4.41
N LEU A 83 41.69 -1.96 -4.30
CA LEU A 83 42.63 -2.17 -5.40
C LEU A 83 43.17 -3.60 -5.32
N VAL A 84 42.92 -4.38 -6.37
CA VAL A 84 43.09 -5.83 -6.37
C VAL A 84 44.07 -6.28 -7.45
N GLY A 85 45.00 -7.17 -7.09
CA GLY A 85 46.00 -7.74 -8.00
C GLY A 85 47.05 -6.73 -8.48
N GLU A 86 47.96 -7.21 -9.32
CA GLU A 86 49.11 -6.42 -9.81
C GLU A 86 48.70 -5.25 -10.72
N SER A 87 47.57 -5.37 -11.43
CA SER A 87 47.00 -4.31 -12.27
C SER A 87 46.29 -3.21 -11.48
N ALA A 88 46.18 -3.36 -10.16
CA ALA A 88 45.44 -2.47 -9.27
C ALA A 88 44.00 -2.20 -9.74
N ASP A 89 43.31 -3.26 -10.17
CA ASP A 89 41.91 -3.17 -10.59
C ASP A 89 41.06 -2.65 -9.43
N GLU A 90 40.30 -1.59 -9.67
CA GLU A 90 39.43 -1.03 -8.65
C GLU A 90 38.09 -1.77 -8.62
N VAL A 91 37.77 -2.33 -7.46
CA VAL A 91 36.55 -3.11 -7.23
C VAL A 91 35.82 -2.58 -6.01
N ARG A 92 34.51 -2.37 -6.14
CA ARG A 92 33.71 -1.89 -5.01
C ARG A 92 33.63 -2.94 -3.92
N LEU A 93 33.79 -2.55 -2.66
CA LEU A 93 33.68 -3.46 -1.53
C LEU A 93 32.23 -3.91 -1.37
N GLY A 94 31.90 -5.11 -1.83
CA GLY A 94 30.55 -5.65 -1.85
C GLY A 94 30.46 -6.93 -2.68
N GLY A 95 29.33 -7.63 -2.63
CA GLY A 95 29.14 -8.82 -3.48
C GLY A 95 30.02 -10.03 -3.12
N PHE A 96 30.49 -10.10 -1.88
CA PHE A 96 31.21 -11.28 -1.35
C PHE A 96 30.26 -12.49 -1.22
N ALA A 97 30.79 -13.68 -1.51
CA ALA A 97 30.07 -14.94 -1.32
C ALA A 97 29.79 -15.24 0.15
N HIS A 98 30.64 -14.75 1.05
CA HIS A 98 30.44 -14.80 2.49
C HIS A 98 30.76 -13.46 3.15
N THR A 99 29.84 -12.93 3.95
CA THR A 99 30.05 -11.71 4.75
C THR A 99 29.63 -11.96 6.19
N ASP A 100 30.59 -11.92 7.11
CA ASP A 100 30.34 -11.92 8.55
C ASP A 100 30.59 -10.52 9.09
N ARG A 101 29.65 -10.00 9.86
CA ARG A 101 29.70 -8.62 10.37
C ARG A 101 28.99 -8.44 11.71
N ASP A 102 28.62 -9.54 12.36
CA ASP A 102 27.79 -9.48 13.57
C ASP A 102 28.50 -8.77 14.73
N ALA A 103 29.84 -8.80 14.76
CA ALA A 103 30.67 -8.11 15.75
C ALA A 103 30.88 -6.60 15.48
N ALA A 104 30.40 -6.05 14.35
CA ALA A 104 30.67 -4.66 13.96
C ALA A 104 29.40 -3.78 13.79
N PHE A 105 28.21 -4.37 13.74
CA PHE A 105 26.95 -3.67 13.42
C PHE A 105 26.05 -3.45 14.64
N GLY A 106 25.28 -2.35 14.63
CA GLY A 106 24.31 -2.02 15.69
C GLY A 106 24.77 -0.97 16.69
N GLN A 107 26.04 -0.57 16.65
CA GLN A 107 26.60 0.41 17.56
C GLN A 107 26.87 1.71 16.79
N HIS A 108 25.96 2.68 16.87
CA HIS A 108 26.24 4.05 16.42
C HIS A 108 27.40 4.59 17.26
N VAL A 109 28.49 5.02 16.62
CA VAL A 109 29.62 5.61 17.33
C VAL A 109 29.26 7.04 17.64
N VAL A 110 28.96 7.38 18.89
CA VAL A 110 28.91 8.79 19.29
C VAL A 110 30.34 9.27 19.40
N VAL A 111 30.78 10.11 18.47
CA VAL A 111 32.11 10.73 18.55
C VAL A 111 32.06 11.83 19.61
N PRO A 112 32.89 11.79 20.67
CA PRO A 112 32.90 12.82 21.70
C PRO A 112 33.16 14.21 21.10
N GLY A 113 32.41 15.22 21.53
CA GLY A 113 32.73 16.62 21.24
C GLY A 113 33.76 17.18 22.22
N ASP A 114 34.40 18.29 21.86
CA ASP A 114 35.45 18.99 22.63
C ASP A 114 34.94 19.68 23.92
N GLY A 115 33.92 19.14 24.58
CA GLY A 115 33.36 19.67 25.83
C GLY A 115 31.87 19.35 26.05
N THR A 116 31.59 18.59 27.11
CA THR A 116 30.35 18.48 27.92
C THR A 116 28.95 18.32 27.30
N GLU A 117 28.77 18.22 25.98
CA GLU A 117 27.48 17.76 25.42
C GLU A 117 27.66 16.65 24.38
N VAL A 118 27.02 15.51 24.65
CA VAL A 118 26.80 14.45 23.65
C VAL A 118 25.88 15.01 22.58
N VAL A 119 26.43 15.43 21.45
CA VAL A 119 25.63 15.89 20.30
C VAL A 119 25.10 14.64 19.58
N PRO A 120 23.78 14.34 19.59
CA PRO A 120 23.21 13.10 19.05
C PRO A 120 23.30 12.95 17.52
N HIS A 121 24.02 13.87 16.84
CA HIS A 121 24.17 13.93 15.39
C HIS A 121 25.60 13.62 14.90
N ARG A 122 26.56 13.39 15.82
CA ARG A 122 27.94 13.00 15.47
C ARG A 122 28.11 11.49 15.57
N GLY A 123 28.16 10.80 14.42
CA GLY A 123 28.56 9.41 14.46
C GLY A 123 28.81 8.72 13.14
N LEU A 124 29.39 7.53 13.24
CA LEU A 124 29.74 6.68 12.12
C LEU A 124 29.02 5.35 12.24
N THR A 125 28.41 4.92 11.14
CA THR A 125 27.73 3.63 11.05
C THR A 125 28.22 2.93 9.80
N PHE A 126 28.87 1.78 9.97
CA PHE A 126 29.12 0.89 8.84
C PHE A 126 27.75 0.40 8.32
N THR A 127 27.54 0.46 7.00
CA THR A 127 26.25 0.22 6.36
C THR A 127 26.42 -0.64 5.12
N MET A 128 25.47 -1.55 4.90
CA MET A 128 25.34 -2.23 3.62
C MET A 128 24.19 -1.61 2.84
N SER A 129 24.47 -1.24 1.60
CA SER A 129 23.43 -0.82 0.66
C SER A 129 22.52 -2.00 0.30
N ARG A 130 21.41 -1.66 -0.33
CA ARG A 130 20.46 -2.62 -0.89
C ARG A 130 21.07 -3.65 -1.84
N ALA A 131 22.14 -3.26 -2.52
CA ALA A 131 22.89 -4.09 -3.46
C ALA A 131 23.98 -4.94 -2.77
N GLY A 132 24.17 -4.79 -1.45
CA GLY A 132 25.24 -5.47 -0.73
C GLY A 132 26.61 -4.80 -0.88
N ASN A 133 26.64 -3.50 -1.21
CA ASN A 133 27.87 -2.70 -1.17
C ASN A 133 28.08 -2.10 0.22
N ALA A 134 29.29 -2.23 0.73
CA ALA A 134 29.75 -1.68 1.98
C ALA A 134 30.07 -0.18 1.87
N ALA A 135 29.66 0.57 2.88
CA ALA A 135 30.00 1.98 3.04
C ALA A 135 30.03 2.34 4.51
N VAL A 136 30.61 3.50 4.84
CA VAL A 136 30.48 4.13 6.16
C VAL A 136 29.58 5.34 6.01
N HIS A 137 28.50 5.39 6.78
CA HIS A 137 27.64 6.57 6.88
C HIS A 137 28.14 7.46 8.01
N VAL A 138 28.33 8.73 7.69
CA VAL A 138 28.73 9.80 8.61
C VAL A 138 27.49 10.62 8.91
N GLY A 139 27.08 10.70 10.18
CA GLY A 139 25.95 11.51 10.63
C GLY A 139 25.01 10.80 11.63
N PRO A 140 23.76 11.28 11.78
CA PRO A 140 22.80 10.69 12.71
C PRO A 140 22.36 9.28 12.27
N PRO A 141 21.86 8.43 13.18
CA PRO A 141 21.33 7.12 12.83
C PRO A 141 20.28 7.22 11.72
N ARG A 142 20.50 6.52 10.60
CA ARG A 142 19.54 6.56 9.49
C ARG A 142 18.31 5.72 9.81
N ARG A 143 17.18 6.18 9.28
CA ARG A 143 15.98 5.36 9.20
C ARG A 143 16.29 4.05 8.49
N GLN A 144 15.99 2.94 9.16
CA GLN A 144 16.26 1.60 8.63
C GLN A 144 15.61 1.38 7.27
N ASP A 145 16.40 0.86 6.34
CA ASP A 145 15.89 0.38 5.08
C ASP A 145 15.48 -1.09 5.23
N VAL A 146 14.18 -1.33 5.06
CA VAL A 146 13.58 -2.65 5.23
C VAL A 146 12.85 -3.01 3.96
N ARG A 147 13.27 -4.12 3.37
CA ARG A 147 12.55 -4.78 2.28
C ARG A 147 11.65 -5.83 2.86
N THR A 148 10.39 -5.83 2.46
CA THR A 148 9.42 -6.88 2.82
C THR A 148 8.95 -7.58 1.56
N ALA A 149 8.85 -8.90 1.62
CA ALA A 149 8.31 -9.73 0.57
C ALA A 149 7.37 -10.77 1.19
N THR A 150 6.13 -10.80 0.73
CA THR A 150 5.20 -11.85 1.16
C THR A 150 5.24 -12.99 0.15
N ASP A 151 5.59 -14.19 0.61
CA ASP A 151 5.73 -15.35 -0.25
C ASP A 151 4.39 -16.04 -0.48
N ARG A 152 3.58 -16.18 0.58
CA ARG A 152 2.29 -16.85 0.52
C ARG A 152 1.30 -16.25 1.51
N MET A 153 0.06 -16.19 1.08
CA MET A 153 -1.08 -15.73 1.88
C MET A 153 -2.28 -16.61 1.57
N THR A 154 -2.75 -17.38 2.56
CA THR A 154 -3.84 -18.35 2.37
C THR A 154 -4.80 -18.35 3.53
N THR A 155 -6.06 -18.64 3.24
CA THR A 155 -7.08 -18.81 4.26
C THR A 155 -7.20 -20.30 4.60
N ARG A 156 -7.01 -20.67 5.87
CA ARG A 156 -7.20 -22.05 6.38
C ARG A 156 -7.99 -22.00 7.68
N ARG A 157 -8.97 -22.90 7.83
CA ARG A 157 -9.83 -22.99 9.04
C ARG A 157 -10.49 -21.66 9.48
N GLY A 158 -10.66 -20.72 8.55
CA GLY A 158 -11.24 -19.39 8.83
C GLY A 158 -10.23 -18.29 9.18
N ASN A 159 -8.95 -18.65 9.35
CA ASN A 159 -7.87 -17.72 9.68
C ASN A 159 -6.98 -17.47 8.47
N LEU A 160 -6.30 -16.32 8.49
CA LEU A 160 -5.31 -15.96 7.48
C LEU A 160 -3.94 -16.41 7.94
N HIS A 161 -3.28 -17.23 7.14
CA HIS A 161 -1.87 -17.59 7.33
C HIS A 161 -1.01 -16.86 6.32
N VAL A 162 0.06 -16.25 6.81
CA VAL A 162 1.01 -15.48 5.99
C VAL A 162 2.41 -15.98 6.28
N SER A 163 3.12 -16.33 5.21
CA SER A 163 4.58 -16.54 5.23
C SER A 163 5.23 -15.43 4.43
N ALA A 164 6.20 -14.75 5.02
CA ALA A 164 6.89 -13.62 4.45
C ALA A 164 8.37 -13.65 4.82
N ARG A 165 9.13 -12.79 4.15
CA ARG A 165 10.52 -12.51 4.47
C ARG A 165 10.71 -11.02 4.55
N PHE A 166 11.62 -10.61 5.42
CA PHE A 166 12.15 -9.25 5.35
C PHE A 166 13.66 -9.27 5.34
N THR A 167 14.21 -8.18 4.83
CA THR A 167 15.65 -7.96 4.76
C THR A 167 15.95 -6.57 5.29
N THR A 168 16.88 -6.49 6.23
CA THR A 168 17.32 -5.24 6.84
C THR A 168 18.78 -4.99 6.44
N GLY A 169 19.09 -3.73 6.14
CA GLY A 169 20.43 -3.36 5.67
C GLY A 169 21.48 -3.35 6.78
N ASN A 170 21.15 -2.81 7.95
CA ASN A 170 22.17 -2.43 8.94
C ASN A 170 21.92 -3.06 10.30
N ASN A 171 20.78 -2.75 10.92
CA ASN A 171 20.55 -3.15 12.31
C ASN A 171 19.76 -4.46 12.42
N LEU A 172 20.10 -5.21 13.47
CA LEU A 172 19.32 -6.37 13.91
C LEU A 172 17.92 -5.89 14.26
N LEU A 173 16.92 -6.65 13.82
CA LEU A 173 15.58 -6.53 14.37
C LEU A 173 15.65 -6.91 15.85
N GLY A 174 15.32 -5.98 16.74
CA GLY A 174 15.20 -6.24 18.17
C GLY A 174 13.83 -6.82 18.51
N ARG A 175 12.76 -6.15 18.06
CA ARG A 175 11.38 -6.60 18.27
C ARG A 175 10.53 -6.34 17.04
N ILE A 176 9.60 -7.24 16.77
CA ILE A 176 8.54 -7.05 15.77
C ILE A 176 7.18 -7.28 16.40
N ARG A 177 6.24 -6.40 16.09
CA ARG A 177 4.82 -6.54 16.43
C ARG A 177 4.02 -6.58 15.14
N LEU A 178 2.96 -7.39 15.14
CA LEU A 178 1.97 -7.40 14.08
C LEU A 178 0.72 -6.69 14.59
N LEU A 179 0.30 -5.65 13.88
CA LEU A 179 -0.85 -4.85 14.23
C LEU A 179 -1.92 -4.98 13.14
N ALA A 180 -3.16 -5.21 13.58
CA ALA A 180 -4.36 -5.00 12.78
C ALA A 180 -4.95 -3.65 13.14
N VAL A 181 -4.95 -2.71 12.19
CA VAL A 181 -5.32 -1.31 12.41
C VAL A 181 -6.63 -0.98 11.69
N VAL A 182 -7.62 -0.51 12.43
CA VAL A 182 -8.89 -0.02 11.88
C VAL A 182 -8.67 1.39 11.33
N ARG A 183 -8.89 1.58 10.03
CA ARG A 183 -8.46 2.79 9.32
C ARG A 183 -9.16 4.07 9.79
N ASP A 184 -10.45 4.00 10.12
CA ASP A 184 -11.23 5.20 10.43
C ASP A 184 -11.04 5.66 11.88
N THR A 185 -10.82 4.73 12.81
CA THR A 185 -10.65 5.02 14.25
C THR A 185 -9.19 5.05 14.69
N GLY A 186 -8.29 4.42 13.93
CA GLY A 186 -6.92 4.18 14.34
C GLY A 186 -6.77 3.09 15.42
N GLU A 187 -7.84 2.38 15.78
CA GLU A 187 -7.81 1.29 16.77
C GLU A 187 -6.84 0.19 16.31
N GLU A 188 -5.96 -0.24 17.22
CA GLU A 188 -4.91 -1.22 16.94
C GLU A 188 -5.12 -2.49 17.77
N HIS A 189 -5.08 -3.65 17.11
CA HIS A 189 -5.07 -4.96 17.76
C HIS A 189 -3.72 -5.63 17.50
N GLU A 190 -2.96 -5.90 18.56
CA GLU A 190 -1.72 -6.65 18.45
C GLU A 190 -2.00 -8.14 18.28
N LEU A 191 -1.29 -8.75 17.33
CA LEU A 191 -1.45 -10.15 16.94
C LEU A 191 -0.13 -10.90 17.12
N PRO A 192 -0.18 -12.21 17.42
CA PRO A 192 1.02 -13.03 17.48
C PRO A 192 1.77 -13.06 16.14
N ILE A 193 3.09 -12.92 16.21
CA ILE A 193 4.00 -13.00 15.07
C ILE A 193 5.29 -13.69 15.49
N THR A 194 5.84 -14.52 14.60
CA THR A 194 7.15 -15.11 14.77
C THR A 194 8.06 -14.63 13.66
N ALA A 195 9.24 -14.12 14.04
CA ALA A 195 10.31 -13.80 13.12
C ALA A 195 11.56 -14.59 13.50
N THR A 196 12.17 -15.22 12.51
CA THR A 196 13.36 -16.05 12.69
C THR A 196 14.50 -15.45 11.87
N TYR A 197 15.63 -15.20 12.52
CA TYR A 197 16.84 -14.71 11.86
C TYR A 197 17.51 -15.85 11.09
N ASP A 198 17.79 -15.62 9.81
CA ASP A 198 18.46 -16.57 8.92
C ASP A 198 19.93 -16.18 8.79
N GLU A 199 20.76 -16.69 9.71
CA GLU A 199 22.20 -16.44 9.74
C GLU A 199 22.89 -16.90 8.44
N GLU A 200 22.51 -18.06 7.91
CA GLU A 200 23.16 -18.64 6.74
C GLU A 200 22.90 -17.79 5.49
N SER A 201 21.64 -17.43 5.23
CA SER A 201 21.32 -16.54 4.12
C SER A 201 21.92 -15.15 4.32
N THR A 202 22.03 -14.68 5.56
CA THR A 202 22.67 -13.39 5.86
C THR A 202 24.14 -13.41 5.46
N ARG A 203 24.88 -14.44 5.89
CA ARG A 203 26.28 -14.59 5.53
C ARG A 203 26.48 -14.75 4.03
N ARG A 204 25.60 -15.49 3.34
CA ARG A 204 25.73 -15.78 1.89
C ARG A 204 25.28 -14.66 0.95
N ARG A 205 24.55 -13.65 1.43
CA ARG A 205 23.95 -12.60 0.58
C ARG A 205 24.48 -11.21 0.91
N ALA A 206 25.81 -11.08 0.78
CA ALA A 206 26.52 -9.83 1.01
C ALA A 206 26.21 -9.20 2.39
N GLY A 207 25.94 -10.04 3.40
CA GLY A 207 25.74 -9.62 4.78
C GLY A 207 24.37 -9.02 5.09
N ASN A 208 23.49 -8.74 4.11
CA ASN A 208 22.15 -8.21 4.38
C ASN A 208 21.37 -9.15 5.31
N ARG A 209 20.75 -8.62 6.38
CA ARG A 209 20.16 -9.47 7.41
C ARG A 209 18.82 -10.00 6.93
N HIS A 210 18.72 -11.33 6.83
CA HIS A 210 17.54 -12.01 6.33
C HIS A 210 16.71 -12.61 7.46
N TYR A 211 15.40 -12.49 7.35
CA TYR A 211 14.47 -13.01 8.33
C TYR A 211 13.29 -13.70 7.65
N GLY A 212 12.92 -14.87 8.15
CA GLY A 212 11.64 -15.52 7.87
C GLY A 212 10.57 -15.00 8.84
N VAL A 213 9.35 -14.83 8.36
CA VAL A 213 8.20 -14.38 9.15
C VAL A 213 7.00 -15.24 8.87
N ASP A 214 6.41 -15.76 9.92
CA ASP A 214 5.17 -16.50 9.86
C ASP A 214 4.21 -16.01 10.93
N PHE A 215 2.94 -15.84 10.56
CA PHE A 215 1.89 -15.50 11.49
C PHE A 215 0.52 -15.96 11.01
N GLU A 216 -0.39 -16.01 11.97
CA GLU A 216 -1.80 -16.29 11.78
C GLU A 216 -2.64 -15.12 12.29
N VAL A 217 -3.65 -14.71 11.52
CA VAL A 217 -4.60 -13.68 11.95
C VAL A 217 -5.94 -14.33 12.32
N PRO A 218 -6.25 -14.48 13.62
CA PRO A 218 -7.51 -15.01 14.09
C PRO A 218 -8.59 -13.92 14.08
N PHE A 219 -9.19 -13.66 12.91
CA PHE A 219 -10.20 -12.61 12.72
C PHE A 219 -11.40 -12.68 13.68
N GLN A 220 -11.68 -13.86 14.24
CA GLN A 220 -12.71 -14.05 15.27
C GLN A 220 -12.45 -13.21 16.54
N GLN A 221 -11.20 -12.85 16.83
CA GLN A 221 -10.80 -12.05 18.01
C GLN A 221 -10.84 -10.54 17.77
N ILE A 222 -10.83 -10.09 16.51
CA ILE A 222 -10.73 -8.66 16.16
C ILE A 222 -12.11 -7.98 16.18
N ALA A 223 -13.13 -8.63 15.63
CA ALA A 223 -14.47 -8.02 15.52
C ALA A 223 -15.58 -9.05 15.82
N PRO A 224 -15.63 -9.61 17.03
CA PRO A 224 -16.62 -10.64 17.38
C PRO A 224 -18.05 -10.09 17.43
N ASP A 225 -18.24 -8.80 17.67
CA ASP A 225 -19.53 -8.16 17.96
C ASP A 225 -20.11 -7.34 16.79
N GLY A 226 -19.39 -7.24 15.67
CA GLY A 226 -19.88 -6.57 14.46
C GLY A 226 -19.74 -5.05 14.46
N ARG A 227 -19.02 -4.45 15.41
CA ARG A 227 -18.88 -2.99 15.54
C ARG A 227 -18.07 -2.30 14.43
N LEU A 228 -17.40 -3.05 13.56
CA LEU A 228 -16.51 -2.52 12.54
C LEU A 228 -17.13 -2.50 11.12
N ASP A 229 -18.42 -2.19 10.97
CA ASP A 229 -19.04 -2.18 9.64
C ASP A 229 -18.56 -1.01 8.76
N GLY A 230 -18.43 -1.25 7.46
CA GLY A 230 -18.16 -0.20 6.48
C GLY A 230 -16.74 0.36 6.46
N THR A 231 -15.86 -0.11 7.35
CA THR A 231 -14.46 0.34 7.47
C THR A 231 -13.46 -0.60 6.79
N VAL A 232 -12.17 -0.28 6.93
CA VAL A 232 -11.05 -1.08 6.42
C VAL A 232 -10.09 -1.44 7.55
N LEU A 233 -9.65 -2.69 7.55
CA LEU A 233 -8.55 -3.17 8.39
C LEU A 233 -7.25 -3.25 7.58
N ASP A 234 -6.21 -2.60 8.07
CA ASP A 234 -4.85 -2.71 7.55
C ASP A 234 -4.03 -3.67 8.42
N LEU A 235 -3.12 -4.44 7.81
CA LEU A 235 -2.09 -5.18 8.56
C LEU A 235 -0.76 -4.46 8.46
N VAL A 236 -0.11 -4.28 9.60
CA VAL A 236 1.12 -3.48 9.74
C VAL A 236 2.12 -4.24 10.59
N TYR A 237 3.35 -4.34 10.10
CA TYR A 237 4.51 -4.65 10.92
C TYR A 237 4.99 -3.37 11.61
N GLU A 238 5.16 -3.41 12.91
CA GLU A 238 5.90 -2.40 13.67
C GLU A 238 7.22 -3.02 14.12
N MET A 239 8.33 -2.42 13.70
CA MET A 239 9.67 -2.98 13.86
C MET A 239 10.55 -2.04 14.68
N GLU A 240 11.09 -2.56 15.76
CA GLU A 240 12.08 -1.92 16.61
C GLU A 240 13.45 -2.56 16.34
N PHE A 241 14.47 -1.72 16.19
CA PHE A 241 15.83 -2.15 15.87
C PHE A 241 16.76 -1.89 17.05
N ALA A 242 17.90 -2.58 17.06
CA ALA A 242 18.88 -2.48 18.14
C ALA A 242 19.49 -1.08 18.32
N ASP A 243 19.28 -0.16 17.38
CA ASP A 243 19.75 1.24 17.47
C ASP A 243 18.89 2.14 18.37
N GLY A 244 17.76 1.63 18.89
CA GLY A 244 16.86 2.41 19.75
C GLY A 244 16.10 3.52 19.01
N ALA A 245 16.11 3.52 17.67
CA ALA A 245 15.37 4.50 16.87
C ALA A 245 13.85 4.29 16.94
N THR A 246 13.08 5.31 16.53
CA THR A 246 11.62 5.24 16.48
C THR A 246 11.14 4.02 15.66
N PRO A 247 10.14 3.26 16.15
CA PRO A 247 9.65 2.07 15.48
C PRO A 247 9.26 2.33 14.02
N LEU A 248 9.70 1.44 13.13
CA LEU A 248 9.36 1.51 11.71
C LEU A 248 8.07 0.75 11.43
N ARG A 249 7.04 1.47 10.98
CA ARG A 249 5.79 0.88 10.50
C ARG A 249 5.82 0.55 9.01
N ARG A 250 5.46 -0.68 8.66
CA ARG A 250 5.38 -1.19 7.27
C ARG A 250 4.11 -2.02 7.08
N GLY A 251 3.25 -1.59 6.16
CA GLY A 251 2.11 -2.42 5.76
C GLY A 251 2.54 -3.65 4.97
N ILE A 252 1.76 -4.72 5.07
CA ILE A 252 2.09 -6.01 4.46
C ILE A 252 1.78 -6.00 2.96
N VAL A 253 2.74 -6.41 2.13
CA VAL A 253 2.59 -6.40 0.67
C VAL A 253 1.70 -7.57 0.21
N MET A 254 0.79 -7.33 -0.72
CA MET A 254 0.01 -8.41 -1.32
C MET A 254 0.92 -9.32 -2.16
N PRO A 255 0.96 -10.64 -1.95
CA PRO A 255 1.82 -11.54 -2.71
C PRO A 255 1.37 -11.68 -4.18
N SER A 256 2.20 -12.37 -4.97
CA SER A 256 1.91 -12.72 -6.36
C SER A 256 0.61 -13.51 -6.49
N LEU A 257 0.09 -13.63 -7.73
CA LEU A 257 -1.12 -14.43 -8.01
C LEU A 257 -1.00 -15.88 -7.51
N VAL A 258 0.18 -16.49 -7.66
CA VAL A 258 0.46 -17.84 -7.16
C VAL A 258 0.47 -17.86 -5.63
N GLY A 259 1.14 -16.90 -5.00
CA GLY A 259 1.23 -16.77 -3.55
C GLY A 259 -0.12 -16.56 -2.86
N ARG A 260 -1.13 -16.03 -3.56
CA ARG A 260 -2.49 -15.80 -3.03
C ARG A 260 -3.58 -16.72 -3.60
N ARG A 261 -3.25 -17.80 -4.31
CA ARG A 261 -4.26 -18.70 -4.91
C ARG A 261 -5.27 -19.26 -3.88
N GLY A 262 -4.85 -19.42 -2.62
CA GLY A 262 -5.69 -19.87 -1.52
C GLY A 262 -6.28 -18.76 -0.63
N LEU A 263 -6.08 -17.49 -0.97
CA LEU A 263 -6.63 -16.37 -0.22
C LEU A 263 -8.14 -16.23 -0.50
N ARG A 264 -8.94 -16.30 0.56
CA ARG A 264 -10.40 -16.18 0.53
C ARG A 264 -10.85 -15.16 1.56
N GLU A 265 -12.15 -14.89 1.58
CA GLU A 265 -12.77 -14.08 2.63
C GLU A 265 -12.71 -14.83 3.98
N MET A 266 -12.49 -14.10 5.07
CA MET A 266 -12.57 -14.62 6.44
C MET A 266 -13.85 -14.15 7.10
N PHE A 267 -14.27 -14.87 8.14
CA PHE A 267 -15.53 -14.61 8.82
C PHE A 267 -15.32 -14.64 10.33
N ALA A 268 -15.81 -13.63 11.03
CA ALA A 268 -16.05 -13.68 12.47
C ALA A 268 -17.55 -13.79 12.73
N ARG A 269 -17.94 -14.58 13.73
CA ARG A 269 -19.35 -14.79 14.09
C ARG A 269 -19.57 -14.38 15.53
N GLY A 270 -20.40 -13.36 15.75
CA GLY A 270 -21.00 -13.03 17.03
C GLY A 270 -22.37 -13.66 17.20
N PRO A 271 -23.05 -13.54 18.35
CA PRO A 271 -24.36 -14.14 18.62
C PRO A 271 -25.44 -13.73 17.62
N GLU A 272 -25.51 -12.45 17.29
CA GLU A 272 -26.53 -11.89 16.38
C GLU A 272 -25.96 -11.51 15.01
N HIS A 273 -24.71 -11.10 14.98
CA HIS A 273 -24.06 -10.50 13.82
C HIS A 273 -22.94 -11.41 13.28
N ALA A 274 -22.60 -11.20 12.02
CA ALA A 274 -21.48 -11.85 11.36
C ALA A 274 -20.70 -10.83 10.54
N THR A 275 -19.39 -10.85 10.74
CA THR A 275 -18.45 -9.93 10.11
C THR A 275 -17.70 -10.68 9.01
N THR A 276 -17.66 -10.12 7.81
CA THR A 276 -16.88 -10.64 6.68
C THR A 276 -15.68 -9.74 6.44
N PHE A 277 -14.49 -10.32 6.41
CA PHE A 277 -13.24 -9.64 6.09
C PHE A 277 -12.84 -9.98 4.65
N ILE A 278 -12.88 -8.98 3.78
CA ILE A 278 -12.73 -9.16 2.34
C ILE A 278 -11.36 -8.63 1.90
N PRO A 279 -10.37 -9.51 1.64
CA PRO A 279 -9.04 -9.09 1.25
C PRO A 279 -9.06 -8.35 -0.08
N TYR A 280 -8.33 -7.25 -0.15
CA TYR A 280 -8.06 -6.55 -1.40
C TYR A 280 -6.64 -5.98 -1.42
N ARG A 281 -6.18 -5.63 -2.61
CA ARG A 281 -4.88 -4.99 -2.83
C ARG A 281 -5.08 -3.48 -2.93
N THR A 282 -4.37 -2.71 -2.11
CA THR A 282 -4.43 -1.24 -2.18
C THR A 282 -3.79 -0.72 -3.46
N SER A 283 -4.30 0.41 -3.97
CA SER A 283 -3.91 0.97 -5.28
C SER A 283 -2.49 1.54 -5.27
N LYS A 284 -2.14 2.39 -4.28
CA LYS A 284 -0.85 3.09 -4.21
C LYS A 284 0.32 2.19 -3.77
N ALA A 285 0.17 1.54 -2.62
CA ALA A 285 1.27 0.81 -1.97
C ALA A 285 1.25 -0.71 -2.20
N HIS A 286 0.24 -1.22 -2.94
CA HIS A 286 0.10 -2.65 -3.23
C HIS A 286 0.06 -3.57 -2.00
N ARG A 287 -0.40 -3.02 -0.88
CA ARG A 287 -0.54 -3.71 0.41
C ARG A 287 -1.82 -4.54 0.44
N VAL A 288 -1.85 -5.56 1.29
CA VAL A 288 -3.10 -6.20 1.68
C VAL A 288 -3.85 -5.32 2.67
N ALA A 289 -5.15 -5.19 2.46
CA ALA A 289 -6.10 -4.61 3.41
C ALA A 289 -7.41 -5.40 3.31
N PHE A 290 -8.30 -5.22 4.28
CA PHE A 290 -9.56 -5.96 4.35
C PHE A 290 -10.72 -4.98 4.44
N ASN A 291 -11.62 -5.00 3.46
CA ASN A 291 -12.92 -4.34 3.67
C ASN A 291 -13.70 -5.15 4.68
N ILE A 292 -14.30 -4.48 5.67
CA ILE A 292 -15.14 -5.12 6.67
C ILE A 292 -16.61 -4.90 6.30
N GLU A 293 -17.37 -5.98 6.30
CA GLU A 293 -18.83 -5.97 6.16
C GLU A 293 -19.46 -6.72 7.32
N THR A 294 -20.18 -6.01 8.18
CA THR A 294 -21.01 -6.60 9.23
C THR A 294 -22.45 -6.72 8.75
N THR A 295 -23.07 -7.84 9.04
CA THR A 295 -24.49 -8.07 8.76
C THR A 295 -25.11 -8.92 9.86
N THR A 296 -26.43 -8.86 10.01
CA THR A 296 -27.14 -9.84 10.85
C THR A 296 -26.95 -11.25 10.31
N ARG A 297 -26.95 -12.26 11.20
CA ARG A 297 -26.90 -13.68 10.80
C ARG A 297 -28.03 -14.08 9.87
N GLU A 298 -29.20 -13.48 10.04
CA GLU A 298 -30.37 -13.72 9.20
C GLU A 298 -30.12 -13.24 7.75
N LEU A 299 -29.58 -12.03 7.60
CA LEU A 299 -29.25 -11.45 6.30
C LEU A 299 -28.06 -12.18 5.64
N LEU A 300 -27.08 -12.66 6.41
CA LEU A 300 -26.01 -13.52 5.87
C LEU A 300 -26.57 -14.86 5.34
N ARG A 301 -27.45 -15.52 6.10
CA ARG A 301 -28.13 -16.75 5.64
C ARG A 301 -28.93 -16.50 4.37
N TYR A 302 -29.63 -15.37 4.32
CA TYR A 302 -30.37 -14.94 3.14
C TYR A 302 -29.46 -14.69 1.93
N ARG A 303 -28.33 -14.00 2.10
CA ARG A 303 -27.30 -13.79 1.06
C ARG A 303 -26.76 -15.12 0.52
N ARG A 304 -26.50 -16.10 1.39
CA ARG A 304 -26.05 -17.44 0.99
C ARG A 304 -27.11 -18.18 0.16
N ARG A 305 -28.38 -18.13 0.56
CA ARG A 305 -29.49 -18.70 -0.23
C ARG A 305 -29.62 -18.00 -1.58
N LEU A 306 -29.53 -16.67 -1.60
CA LEU A 306 -29.52 -15.90 -2.85
C LEU A 306 -28.36 -16.29 -3.76
N ALA A 307 -27.17 -16.56 -3.23
CA ALA A 307 -26.01 -16.94 -4.05
C ALA A 307 -26.22 -18.24 -4.84
N VAL A 308 -27.11 -19.14 -4.36
CA VAL A 308 -27.49 -20.37 -5.07
C VAL A 308 -28.36 -20.05 -6.29
N VAL A 309 -29.33 -19.14 -6.15
CA VAL A 309 -30.25 -18.73 -7.24
C VAL A 309 -29.76 -17.54 -8.07
N ALA A 310 -28.67 -16.90 -7.64
CA ALA A 310 -28.07 -15.73 -8.29
C ALA A 310 -27.76 -15.93 -9.79
N PRO A 311 -27.29 -17.11 -10.27
CA PRO A 311 -27.11 -17.33 -11.70
C PRO A 311 -28.41 -17.13 -12.49
N LEU A 312 -29.51 -17.72 -12.01
CA LEU A 312 -30.83 -17.61 -12.64
C LEU A 312 -31.37 -16.18 -12.60
N LEU A 313 -31.29 -15.51 -11.44
CA LEU A 313 -31.72 -14.12 -11.30
C LEU A 313 -30.93 -13.17 -12.22
N SER A 314 -29.63 -13.43 -12.38
CA SER A 314 -28.76 -12.65 -13.28
C SER A 314 -29.15 -12.81 -14.75
N LEU A 315 -29.77 -13.93 -15.15
CA LEU A 315 -30.29 -14.11 -16.52
C LEU A 315 -31.57 -13.31 -16.78
N LEU A 316 -32.39 -13.06 -15.74
CA LEU A 316 -33.63 -12.29 -15.85
C LEU A 316 -33.40 -10.77 -15.95
N ARG A 317 -32.18 -10.29 -15.68
CA ARG A 317 -31.84 -8.85 -15.65
C ARG A 317 -32.32 -8.04 -16.87
N PRO A 318 -32.21 -8.49 -18.15
CA PRO A 318 -32.53 -7.61 -19.28
C PRO A 318 -34.05 -7.40 -19.41
N PHE A 319 -34.84 -8.38 -18.97
CA PHE A 319 -36.30 -8.35 -18.99
C PHE A 319 -36.87 -7.48 -17.87
N LEU A 320 -36.22 -7.48 -16.71
CA LEU A 320 -36.69 -6.73 -15.54
C LEU A 320 -36.43 -5.23 -15.62
N ARG A 321 -35.45 -4.79 -16.44
CA ARG A 321 -35.13 -3.39 -16.73
C ARG A 321 -34.97 -2.51 -15.47
N VAL A 322 -34.46 -3.11 -14.39
CA VAL A 322 -34.21 -2.43 -13.12
C VAL A 322 -32.93 -1.61 -13.22
N TRP A 323 -32.97 -0.36 -12.76
CA TRP A 323 -31.82 0.54 -12.64
C TRP A 323 -31.54 0.80 -11.16
N LEU A 324 -30.27 0.68 -10.77
CA LEU A 324 -29.78 1.13 -9.48
C LEU A 324 -29.00 2.43 -9.68
N VAL A 325 -29.32 3.45 -8.89
CA VAL A 325 -28.68 4.75 -8.91
C VAL A 325 -28.14 5.06 -7.52
N GLY A 326 -27.01 5.76 -7.44
CA GLY A 326 -26.53 6.30 -6.18
C GLY A 326 -25.13 6.87 -6.29
N GLU A 327 -24.58 7.26 -5.14
CA GLU A 327 -23.35 8.03 -5.05
C GLU A 327 -22.39 7.36 -4.05
N GLN A 328 -21.48 8.14 -3.46
CA GLN A 328 -20.79 7.71 -2.25
C GLN A 328 -21.82 7.43 -1.14
N PRO A 329 -21.61 6.44 -0.26
CA PRO A 329 -22.61 6.02 0.73
C PRO A 329 -23.20 7.18 1.56
N PHE A 330 -22.35 8.12 1.96
CA PHE A 330 -22.69 9.24 2.83
C PHE A 330 -23.15 10.51 2.08
N LYS A 331 -23.45 10.43 0.77
CA LYS A 331 -23.90 11.57 -0.05
C LYS A 331 -25.12 11.22 -0.90
N ALA A 332 -26.01 12.19 -1.05
CA ALA A 332 -27.13 12.14 -2.01
C ALA A 332 -27.45 13.55 -2.52
N GLN A 333 -26.49 14.15 -3.21
CA GLN A 333 -26.58 15.56 -3.64
C GLN A 333 -25.94 15.85 -5.01
N ASP A 334 -25.40 14.82 -5.67
CA ASP A 334 -24.64 14.96 -6.91
C ASP A 334 -25.49 14.50 -8.12
N ASN A 335 -24.85 14.23 -9.25
CA ASN A 335 -25.51 13.80 -10.48
C ASN A 335 -26.44 12.59 -10.30
N GLY A 336 -26.15 11.69 -9.34
CA GLY A 336 -26.97 10.52 -9.07
C GLY A 336 -28.33 10.91 -8.50
N TYR A 337 -28.34 11.81 -7.51
CA TYR A 337 -29.56 12.35 -6.92
C TYR A 337 -30.40 13.11 -7.95
N HIS A 338 -29.80 14.04 -8.71
CA HIS A 338 -30.52 14.84 -9.69
C HIS A 338 -31.13 13.99 -10.82
N PHE A 339 -30.36 13.04 -11.35
CA PHE A 339 -30.85 12.08 -12.33
C PHE A 339 -32.02 11.26 -11.77
N PHE A 340 -31.87 10.70 -10.57
CA PHE A 340 -32.93 9.90 -9.94
C PHE A 340 -34.20 10.71 -9.73
N ARG A 341 -34.09 11.91 -9.15
CA ARG A 341 -35.21 12.84 -8.94
C ARG A 341 -35.93 13.12 -10.24
N TRP A 342 -35.20 13.47 -11.31
CA TRP A 342 -35.81 13.74 -12.61
C TRP A 342 -36.56 12.52 -13.16
N VAL A 343 -35.99 11.31 -13.07
CA VAL A 343 -36.66 10.08 -13.55
C VAL A 343 -37.91 9.78 -12.72
N ARG A 344 -37.87 9.97 -11.39
CA ARG A 344 -39.03 9.72 -10.51
C ARG A 344 -40.19 10.67 -10.82
N LEU A 345 -39.90 11.94 -11.10
CA LEU A 345 -40.90 12.96 -11.44
C LEU A 345 -41.45 12.82 -12.87
N ASN A 346 -40.59 12.54 -13.85
CA ASN A 346 -40.98 12.57 -15.27
C ASN A 346 -41.31 11.18 -15.86
N ARG A 347 -40.79 10.11 -15.27
CA ARG A 347 -40.92 8.72 -15.76
C ARG A 347 -41.23 7.74 -14.62
N PRO A 348 -42.30 7.95 -13.83
CA PRO A 348 -42.58 7.21 -12.59
C PRO A 348 -42.77 5.70 -12.77
N ARG A 349 -43.12 5.23 -13.97
CA ARG A 349 -43.25 3.81 -14.32
C ARG A 349 -41.90 3.10 -14.52
N ARG A 350 -40.79 3.85 -14.63
CA ARG A 350 -39.45 3.27 -14.75
C ARG A 350 -39.06 2.64 -13.41
N ARG A 351 -38.53 1.42 -13.44
CA ARG A 351 -38.01 0.72 -12.25
C ARG A 351 -36.62 1.23 -11.91
N VAL A 352 -36.54 2.45 -11.39
CA VAL A 352 -35.30 3.06 -10.92
C VAL A 352 -35.31 3.08 -9.40
N TYR A 353 -34.23 2.63 -8.77
CA TYR A 353 -34.11 2.63 -7.33
C TYR A 353 -32.85 3.35 -6.89
N TYR A 354 -32.98 4.23 -5.90
CA TYR A 354 -31.84 4.90 -5.30
C TYR A 354 -31.30 4.07 -4.13
N VAL A 355 -30.02 3.73 -4.15
CA VAL A 355 -29.35 3.02 -3.05
C VAL A 355 -28.92 4.04 -2.00
N ALA A 356 -29.67 4.11 -0.91
CA ALA A 356 -29.45 5.04 0.18
C ALA A 356 -28.74 4.38 1.37
N ASP A 357 -27.88 5.12 2.04
CA ASP A 357 -27.37 4.74 3.35
C ASP A 357 -28.31 5.25 4.45
N PRO A 358 -28.58 4.46 5.52
CA PRO A 358 -29.44 4.90 6.62
C PRO A 358 -28.95 6.18 7.31
N GLY A 359 -27.65 6.50 7.25
CA GLY A 359 -27.07 7.69 7.87
C GLY A 359 -27.14 8.98 7.03
N LEU A 360 -27.84 8.99 5.89
CA LEU A 360 -27.94 10.19 5.04
C LEU A 360 -28.75 11.30 5.73
N SER A 361 -28.22 12.54 5.71
CA SER A 361 -28.89 13.70 6.31
C SER A 361 -30.19 14.08 5.59
N ASN A 362 -30.25 13.90 4.27
CA ASN A 362 -31.43 14.19 3.44
C ASN A 362 -32.25 12.93 3.08
N LEU A 363 -32.19 11.89 3.94
CA LEU A 363 -32.86 10.62 3.67
C LEU A 363 -34.38 10.76 3.52
N ALA A 364 -35.02 11.63 4.33
CA ALA A 364 -36.46 11.86 4.28
C ALA A 364 -36.91 12.42 2.92
N GLU A 365 -36.29 13.50 2.45
CA GLU A 365 -36.56 14.08 1.13
C GLU A 365 -36.36 13.07 -0.01
N LEU A 366 -35.35 12.22 0.13
CA LEU A 366 -35.08 11.16 -0.84
C LEU A 366 -36.17 10.09 -0.83
N GLN A 367 -36.65 9.70 0.36
CA GLN A 367 -37.75 8.73 0.54
C GLN A 367 -39.07 9.21 -0.06
N ASP A 368 -39.35 10.52 0.00
CA ASP A 368 -40.55 11.13 -0.58
C ASP A 368 -40.63 10.95 -2.11
N LEU A 369 -39.49 10.79 -2.80
CA LEU A 369 -39.45 10.49 -4.23
C LEU A 369 -39.90 9.04 -4.55
N GLY A 370 -39.96 8.17 -3.55
CA GLY A 370 -40.29 6.75 -3.67
C GLY A 370 -39.20 5.92 -4.36
N GLN A 371 -39.29 4.59 -4.27
CA GLN A 371 -38.28 3.66 -4.81
C GLN A 371 -36.86 3.85 -4.25
N VAL A 372 -36.75 4.24 -2.98
CA VAL A 372 -35.48 4.23 -2.24
C VAL A 372 -35.25 2.85 -1.64
N VAL A 373 -34.04 2.32 -1.78
CA VAL A 373 -33.64 1.04 -1.19
C VAL A 373 -32.47 1.23 -0.23
N MET A 374 -32.62 0.74 1.00
CA MET A 374 -31.58 0.84 2.01
C MET A 374 -30.42 -0.11 1.66
N ARG A 375 -29.20 0.42 1.76
CA ARG A 375 -27.94 -0.32 1.65
C ARG A 375 -27.96 -1.53 2.59
N GLY A 376 -27.35 -2.63 2.17
CA GLY A 376 -27.37 -3.90 2.90
C GLY A 376 -28.71 -4.64 2.99
N SER A 377 -29.87 -4.03 2.72
CA SER A 377 -31.18 -4.69 2.89
C SER A 377 -31.39 -5.92 2.00
N ARG A 378 -32.35 -6.78 2.38
CA ARG A 378 -32.79 -7.93 1.54
C ARG A 378 -33.22 -7.52 0.14
N GLN A 379 -33.91 -6.38 0.05
CA GLN A 379 -34.34 -5.80 -1.22
C GLN A 379 -33.14 -5.36 -2.05
N HIS A 380 -32.17 -4.68 -1.42
CA HIS A 380 -30.95 -4.27 -2.10
C HIS A 380 -30.18 -5.46 -2.68
N LEU A 381 -30.02 -6.56 -1.91
CA LEU A 381 -29.41 -7.80 -2.39
C LEU A 381 -30.12 -8.37 -3.63
N ARG A 382 -31.45 -8.41 -3.63
CA ARG A 382 -32.23 -8.87 -4.81
C ARG A 382 -32.02 -7.95 -6.01
N LEU A 383 -32.21 -6.64 -5.80
CA LEU A 383 -32.14 -5.65 -6.87
C LEU A 383 -30.75 -5.61 -7.53
N ASN A 384 -29.67 -5.75 -6.76
CA ASN A 384 -28.31 -5.85 -7.30
C ASN A 384 -28.15 -7.00 -8.31
N LEU A 385 -28.74 -8.17 -8.02
CA LEU A 385 -28.64 -9.34 -8.89
C LEU A 385 -29.44 -9.20 -10.19
N VAL A 386 -30.58 -8.49 -10.14
CA VAL A 386 -31.47 -8.30 -11.31
C VAL A 386 -31.30 -6.95 -12.00
N ALA A 387 -30.42 -6.08 -11.49
CA ALA A 387 -30.17 -4.77 -12.07
C ALA A 387 -29.63 -4.90 -13.49
N SER A 388 -30.35 -4.30 -14.43
CA SER A 388 -29.89 -4.14 -15.81
C SER A 388 -28.84 -3.04 -15.94
N ARG A 389 -28.90 -2.02 -15.08
CA ARG A 389 -27.95 -0.89 -15.03
C ARG A 389 -27.62 -0.49 -13.60
N ILE A 390 -26.37 -0.10 -13.39
CA ILE A 390 -25.85 0.44 -12.12
C ILE A 390 -25.20 1.77 -12.45
N LEU A 391 -25.82 2.86 -12.05
CA LEU A 391 -25.43 4.23 -12.38
C LEU A 391 -24.86 4.90 -11.14
N SER A 392 -23.57 5.22 -11.16
CA SER A 392 -22.89 5.83 -10.00
C SER A 392 -22.08 7.05 -10.41
N THR A 393 -22.04 8.06 -9.55
CA THR A 393 -21.16 9.23 -9.69
C THR A 393 -19.69 8.92 -9.39
N HIS A 394 -19.42 7.72 -8.85
CA HIS A 394 -18.12 7.21 -8.46
C HIS A 394 -17.97 5.76 -8.98
N HIS A 395 -17.21 4.91 -8.27
CA HIS A 395 -17.13 3.49 -8.59
C HIS A 395 -18.51 2.83 -8.42
N ALA A 396 -19.00 2.10 -9.43
CA ALA A 396 -20.23 1.31 -9.32
C ALA A 396 -20.21 0.30 -8.17
N ASP A 397 -19.01 -0.06 -7.68
CA ASP A 397 -18.81 -0.89 -6.49
C ASP A 397 -19.39 -0.26 -5.20
N TYR A 398 -19.55 1.07 -5.16
CA TYR A 398 -20.26 1.73 -4.06
C TYR A 398 -21.73 1.35 -4.01
N LEU A 399 -22.36 0.94 -5.11
CA LEU A 399 -23.77 0.56 -5.15
C LEU A 399 -23.98 -0.94 -4.99
N LEU A 400 -22.92 -1.69 -4.68
CA LEU A 400 -23.04 -3.12 -4.41
C LEU A 400 -23.49 -3.36 -2.98
N ALA A 401 -24.39 -4.33 -2.81
CA ALA A 401 -24.81 -4.78 -1.48
C ALA A 401 -23.70 -5.52 -0.72
N SER A 402 -22.67 -5.99 -1.44
CA SER A 402 -21.47 -6.61 -0.87
C SER A 402 -20.33 -6.58 -1.89
N ARG A 403 -19.12 -6.36 -1.39
CA ARG A 403 -17.85 -6.44 -2.11
C ARG A 403 -17.33 -7.86 -2.23
N SER A 404 -17.99 -8.83 -1.58
CA SER A 404 -17.64 -10.25 -1.64
C SER A 404 -17.49 -10.71 -3.10
N PRO A 405 -16.35 -11.27 -3.52
CA PRO A 405 -16.15 -11.73 -4.89
C PRO A 405 -17.20 -12.77 -5.32
N GLY A 406 -17.63 -13.64 -4.40
CA GLY A 406 -18.64 -14.67 -4.66
C GLY A 406 -20.03 -14.11 -4.96
N TYR A 407 -20.37 -12.96 -4.37
CA TYR A 407 -21.61 -12.23 -4.64
C TYR A 407 -21.46 -11.33 -5.89
N ARG A 408 -20.40 -10.51 -5.91
CA ARG A 408 -20.12 -9.52 -6.96
C ARG A 408 -20.06 -10.12 -8.37
N ARG A 409 -19.60 -11.36 -8.52
CA ARG A 409 -19.54 -12.05 -9.85
C ARG A 409 -20.91 -12.21 -10.53
N TRP A 410 -22.00 -12.16 -9.76
CA TRP A 410 -23.37 -12.27 -10.26
C TRP A 410 -24.04 -10.93 -10.52
N VAL A 411 -23.46 -9.84 -10.01
CA VAL A 411 -23.93 -8.47 -10.27
C VAL A 411 -23.32 -8.00 -11.59
N ARG A 412 -24.07 -8.22 -12.67
CA ARG A 412 -23.62 -8.03 -14.05
C ARG A 412 -24.35 -6.89 -14.79
N GLY A 413 -25.05 -6.01 -14.09
CA GLY A 413 -25.69 -4.85 -14.72
C GLY A 413 -24.66 -3.96 -15.42
N ARG A 414 -25.08 -3.30 -16.50
CA ARG A 414 -24.24 -2.34 -17.24
C ARG A 414 -23.91 -1.14 -16.35
N ARG A 415 -22.63 -0.81 -16.22
CA ARG A 415 -22.11 0.17 -15.27
C ARG A 415 -21.95 1.51 -15.96
N VAL A 416 -22.66 2.52 -15.47
CA VAL A 416 -22.63 3.88 -16.03
C VAL A 416 -21.99 4.80 -15.00
N PHE A 417 -20.91 5.46 -15.39
CA PHE A 417 -20.26 6.48 -14.60
C PHE A 417 -20.89 7.84 -14.90
N LEU A 418 -21.68 8.34 -13.96
CA LEU A 418 -22.36 9.64 -14.04
C LEU A 418 -21.44 10.82 -13.76
N GLN A 419 -20.19 10.55 -13.37
CA GLN A 419 -19.22 11.51 -12.84
C GLN A 419 -19.70 12.28 -11.59
N HIS A 420 -18.75 12.93 -10.93
CA HIS A 420 -18.97 13.86 -9.81
C HIS A 420 -18.30 15.22 -10.07
N GLY A 421 -17.90 15.47 -11.32
CA GLY A 421 -17.23 16.70 -11.73
C GLY A 421 -16.61 16.58 -13.12
N VAL A 422 -16.37 17.75 -13.71
CA VAL A 422 -15.73 17.90 -15.02
C VAL A 422 -14.29 17.41 -14.93
N MET A 423 -13.89 16.56 -15.87
CA MET A 423 -12.52 16.06 -16.00
C MET A 423 -11.66 17.01 -16.85
N GLY A 424 -10.33 16.91 -16.70
CA GLY A 424 -9.36 17.63 -17.53
C GLY A 424 -8.33 18.48 -16.78
N THR A 425 -8.55 18.76 -15.48
CA THR A 425 -7.59 19.53 -14.66
C THR A 425 -6.52 18.67 -13.99
N LYS A 426 -6.77 17.35 -13.85
CA LYS A 426 -5.83 16.37 -13.29
C LYS A 426 -5.86 15.10 -14.14
N ASN A 427 -4.69 14.51 -14.38
CA ASN A 427 -4.61 13.21 -15.04
C ASN A 427 -5.05 12.09 -14.07
N MET A 428 -6.25 11.57 -14.31
CA MET A 428 -6.89 10.53 -13.50
C MET A 428 -6.98 9.19 -14.25
N ALA A 429 -6.23 9.01 -15.35
CA ALA A 429 -6.31 7.80 -16.19
C ALA A 429 -6.00 6.52 -15.40
N HIS A 430 -5.10 6.60 -14.42
CA HIS A 430 -4.76 5.49 -13.53
C HIS A 430 -5.91 5.04 -12.60
N LEU A 431 -6.91 5.91 -12.36
CA LEU A 431 -8.07 5.64 -11.48
C LEU A 431 -9.36 5.37 -12.27
N TYR A 432 -9.63 6.16 -13.32
CA TYR A 432 -10.88 6.07 -14.08
C TYR A 432 -10.70 5.57 -15.51
N GLY A 433 -9.49 5.23 -15.93
CA GLY A 433 -9.23 4.64 -17.25
C GLY A 433 -9.99 3.34 -17.46
N ARG A 434 -10.28 3.00 -18.72
CA ARG A 434 -11.04 1.78 -19.07
C ARG A 434 -10.41 0.50 -18.52
N ARG A 435 -9.07 0.50 -18.39
CA ARG A 435 -8.27 -0.62 -17.87
C ARG A 435 -7.78 -0.39 -16.43
N ALA A 436 -8.25 0.65 -15.75
CA ALA A 436 -7.83 0.98 -14.40
C ALA A 436 -8.20 -0.15 -13.41
N PRO A 437 -7.25 -0.64 -12.60
CA PRO A 437 -7.53 -1.68 -11.61
C PRO A 437 -8.59 -1.22 -10.59
N GLY A 438 -9.68 -1.98 -10.45
CA GLY A 438 -10.72 -1.68 -9.46
C GLY A 438 -11.78 -0.66 -9.91
N PHE A 439 -11.67 -0.09 -11.11
CA PHE A 439 -12.74 0.69 -11.75
C PHE A 439 -13.28 -0.08 -12.95
N ARG A 440 -14.53 -0.51 -12.88
CA ARG A 440 -15.22 -1.18 -13.98
C ARG A 440 -16.41 -0.33 -14.39
N THR A 441 -16.38 0.14 -15.62
CA THR A 441 -17.36 1.06 -16.19
C THR A 441 -17.56 0.72 -17.66
N ASP A 442 -18.81 0.65 -18.09
CA ASP A 442 -19.19 0.35 -19.48
C ASP A 442 -19.48 1.63 -20.27
N ASP A 443 -20.06 2.65 -19.61
CA ASP A 443 -20.36 3.98 -20.17
C ASP A 443 -19.91 5.10 -19.24
N VAL A 444 -19.51 6.23 -19.81
CA VAL A 444 -19.17 7.46 -19.09
C VAL A 444 -20.02 8.61 -19.64
N ILE A 445 -20.66 9.34 -18.73
CA ILE A 445 -21.33 10.61 -19.06
C ILE A 445 -20.32 11.74 -18.90
N VAL A 446 -20.26 12.68 -19.85
CA VAL A 446 -19.37 13.86 -19.80
C VAL A 446 -20.16 15.14 -20.09
N SER A 447 -19.59 16.29 -19.73
CA SER A 447 -20.22 17.60 -19.94
C SER A 447 -19.87 18.28 -21.26
N SER A 448 -18.78 17.87 -21.92
CA SER A 448 -18.29 18.51 -23.16
C SER A 448 -17.64 17.52 -24.13
N THR A 449 -17.52 17.94 -25.39
CA THR A 449 -16.75 17.22 -26.42
C THR A 449 -15.27 17.14 -26.06
N PHE A 450 -14.73 18.18 -25.44
CA PHE A 450 -13.34 18.20 -24.96
C PHE A 450 -13.07 17.10 -23.92
N GLU A 451 -13.97 16.93 -22.94
CA GLU A 451 -13.87 15.80 -22.03
C GLU A 451 -13.97 14.46 -22.77
N ALA A 452 -14.87 14.35 -23.76
CA ALA A 452 -15.00 13.12 -24.53
C ALA A 452 -13.70 12.74 -25.25
N GLU A 453 -12.97 13.72 -25.77
CA GLU A 453 -11.66 13.52 -26.39
C GLU A 453 -10.61 13.06 -25.38
N ILE A 454 -10.55 13.67 -24.19
CA ILE A 454 -9.66 13.22 -23.11
C ILE A 454 -9.94 11.76 -22.75
N LEU A 455 -11.23 11.37 -22.62
CA LEU A 455 -11.57 10.01 -22.23
C LEU A 455 -11.21 8.98 -23.32
N ARG A 456 -11.30 9.38 -24.59
CA ARG A 456 -10.91 8.53 -25.72
C ARG A 456 -9.40 8.39 -25.83
N ASN A 457 -8.70 9.52 -25.82
CA ASN A 457 -7.26 9.57 -26.09
C ASN A 457 -6.43 9.08 -24.89
N ASP A 458 -6.77 9.53 -23.68
CA ASP A 458 -5.91 9.31 -22.50
C ASP A 458 -6.42 8.17 -21.60
N PHE A 459 -7.74 7.98 -21.52
CA PHE A 459 -8.36 6.97 -20.62
C PHE A 459 -8.72 5.68 -21.36
N GLY A 460 -8.62 5.69 -22.71
CA GLY A 460 -8.78 4.53 -23.58
C GLY A 460 -10.22 4.02 -23.72
N TYR A 461 -11.22 4.90 -23.60
CA TYR A 461 -12.62 4.58 -23.87
C TYR A 461 -12.95 4.64 -25.38
N GLU A 462 -13.82 3.76 -25.83
CA GLU A 462 -14.34 3.82 -27.21
C GLU A 462 -15.38 4.94 -27.34
N ALA A 463 -15.55 5.50 -28.55
CA ALA A 463 -16.51 6.60 -28.79
C ALA A 463 -17.94 6.22 -28.37
N ALA A 464 -18.36 4.97 -28.60
CA ALA A 464 -19.68 4.46 -28.21
C ALA A 464 -19.89 4.33 -26.69
N GLN A 465 -18.83 4.47 -25.88
CA GLN A 465 -18.89 4.39 -24.42
C GLN A 465 -18.96 5.78 -23.76
N VAL A 466 -18.76 6.86 -24.51
CA VAL A 466 -18.69 8.22 -23.96
C VAL A 466 -19.86 9.05 -24.48
N HIS A 467 -20.68 9.55 -23.56
CA HIS A 467 -21.93 10.23 -23.88
C HIS A 467 -21.86 11.70 -23.43
N VAL A 468 -21.87 12.62 -24.38
CA VAL A 468 -21.88 14.07 -24.11
C VAL A 468 -23.33 14.50 -23.90
N THR A 469 -23.78 14.49 -22.63
CA THR A 469 -25.16 14.87 -22.28
C THR A 469 -25.24 16.05 -21.32
N GLY A 470 -24.11 16.51 -20.79
CA GLY A 470 -24.11 17.34 -19.58
C GLY A 470 -24.19 16.50 -18.31
N LEU A 471 -23.87 17.14 -17.18
CA LEU A 471 -23.99 16.55 -15.85
C LEU A 471 -25.34 16.93 -15.24
N ALA A 472 -26.12 15.94 -14.77
CA ALA A 472 -27.50 16.14 -14.29
C ALA A 472 -27.65 17.19 -13.18
N ARG A 473 -26.61 17.44 -12.38
CA ARG A 473 -26.63 18.49 -11.35
C ARG A 473 -26.65 19.91 -11.94
N PHE A 474 -26.18 20.10 -13.17
CA PHE A 474 -26.20 21.39 -13.84
C PHE A 474 -27.60 21.79 -14.29
N ASP A 475 -28.51 20.82 -14.51
CA ASP A 475 -29.90 21.12 -14.83
C ASP A 475 -30.53 22.00 -13.74
N ARG A 476 -30.26 21.72 -12.46
CA ARG A 476 -30.73 22.53 -11.33
C ARG A 476 -29.95 23.83 -11.18
N LEU A 477 -28.64 23.81 -11.44
CA LEU A 477 -27.79 25.01 -11.34
C LEU A 477 -28.23 26.08 -12.35
N LEU A 478 -28.72 25.65 -13.51
CA LEU A 478 -29.16 26.50 -14.61
C LEU A 478 -30.69 26.64 -14.68
N ASP A 479 -31.42 26.16 -13.66
CA ASP A 479 -32.88 26.26 -13.56
C ASP A 479 -33.28 27.68 -13.12
N GLY A 480 -33.34 28.58 -14.10
CA GLY A 480 -33.75 29.99 -13.93
C GLY A 480 -32.59 30.98 -13.72
N SER A 481 -32.92 32.27 -13.80
CA SER A 481 -31.99 33.36 -13.50
C SER A 481 -31.87 33.53 -11.99
N VAL A 482 -30.89 32.86 -11.39
CA VAL A 482 -30.50 33.18 -10.01
C VAL A 482 -29.80 34.54 -10.04
N GLU A 483 -30.35 35.52 -9.35
CA GLU A 483 -29.65 36.81 -9.13
C GLU A 483 -28.31 36.53 -8.46
N PRO A 484 -27.17 36.91 -9.06
CA PRO A 484 -25.86 36.64 -8.48
C PRO A 484 -25.75 37.32 -7.11
N ASP A 485 -25.56 36.52 -6.06
CA ASP A 485 -25.23 37.07 -4.74
C ASP A 485 -23.83 37.72 -4.79
N ARG A 486 -23.64 38.83 -4.07
CA ARG A 486 -22.33 39.50 -3.95
C ARG A 486 -21.45 38.79 -2.92
N ALA A 487 -21.34 37.47 -3.05
CA ALA A 487 -20.56 36.62 -2.17
C ALA A 487 -19.27 36.13 -2.86
N LEU A 488 -18.16 36.11 -2.11
CA LEU A 488 -16.92 35.47 -2.56
C LEU A 488 -16.89 34.03 -2.05
N LEU A 489 -16.95 33.06 -2.98
CA LEU A 489 -16.82 31.64 -2.68
C LEU A 489 -15.39 31.16 -2.95
N VAL A 490 -14.69 30.74 -1.90
CA VAL A 490 -13.31 30.23 -2.00
C VAL A 490 -13.31 28.72 -1.76
N ILE A 491 -12.93 27.93 -2.77
CA ILE A 491 -12.91 26.46 -2.72
C ILE A 491 -11.49 25.94 -3.03
N PRO A 492 -10.56 25.94 -2.06
CA PRO A 492 -9.23 25.42 -2.27
C PRO A 492 -9.27 23.88 -2.38
N THR A 493 -8.37 23.30 -3.17
CA THR A 493 -8.17 21.85 -3.19
C THR A 493 -7.29 21.40 -2.03
N TRP A 494 -7.54 20.21 -1.48
CA TRP A 494 -6.68 19.56 -0.49
C TRP A 494 -5.20 19.49 -0.92
N ARG A 495 -4.28 19.70 0.04
CA ARG A 495 -2.82 19.60 -0.12
C ARG A 495 -2.27 18.67 0.97
N ASP A 496 -1.38 17.76 0.59
CA ASP A 496 -0.81 16.74 1.48
C ASP A 496 0.43 17.25 2.27
N TRP A 497 0.82 18.53 2.13
CA TRP A 497 2.05 19.12 2.67
C TRP A 497 1.77 20.25 3.65
#